data_AF-A0A7Y1SRD6-F1
#
_entry.id   AF-A0A7Y1SRD6-F1
#
_cell.length_a   1.000
_cell.length_b   1.000
_cell.length_c   1.000
_cell.angle_alpha   90.00
_cell.angle_beta   90.00
_cell.angle_gamma   90.00
#
_symmetry.space_group_name_H-M   'P 1'
#
loop_
_entity.id
_entity.type
_entity.pdbx_description
1 polymer ?
#
loop_
_entity_poly.entity_id
_entity_poly.type
_entity_poly.pdbx_seq_one_letter_code
_entity_poly.pdbx_strand_id
1 'polypeptide(L)' 'ANASYQLMHRLAGAQVIGPILTGTSKSVHVAQRDAAVGDIVNLTAIAVLDAQRKSRNSTLAAEIERSF' A
#
# COMPACT_ATOMS: atom_id res chain seq x y z
N ALA A 1 8.05 -13.34 -11.41
CA ALA A 1 7.08 -12.73 -10.47
C ALA A 1 6.03 -11.87 -11.20
N ASN A 2 6.43 -10.81 -11.94
CA ASN A 2 5.46 -9.88 -12.57
C ASN A 2 4.44 -10.54 -13.51
N ALA A 3 4.84 -11.51 -14.34
CA ALA A 3 3.89 -12.19 -15.24
C ALA A 3 2.87 -13.04 -14.47
N SER A 4 3.31 -13.80 -13.46
CA SER A 4 2.48 -14.70 -12.67
C SER A 4 1.35 -13.96 -11.93
N TYR A 5 1.64 -12.79 -11.37
CA TYR A 5 0.65 -11.92 -10.72
C TYR A 5 -0.42 -11.44 -11.71
N GLN A 6 -0.01 -11.00 -12.90
CA GLN A 6 -0.94 -10.53 -13.93
C GLN A 6 -1.83 -11.66 -14.48
N LEU A 7 -1.27 -12.87 -14.59
CA LEU A 7 -2.04 -14.05 -14.96
C LEU A 7 -3.07 -14.40 -13.88
N MET A 8 -2.72 -14.36 -12.59
CA MET A 8 -3.69 -14.58 -11.52
C MET A 8 -4.82 -13.55 -11.54
N HIS A 9 -4.48 -12.27 -11.74
CA HIS A 9 -5.45 -11.18 -11.78
C HIS A 9 -6.46 -11.32 -12.91
N ARG A 10 -6.01 -11.76 -14.10
CA ARG A 10 -6.86 -11.82 -15.29
C ARG A 10 -7.52 -13.17 -15.54
N LEU A 11 -6.87 -14.28 -15.15
CA LEU A 11 -7.29 -15.64 -15.53
C LEU A 11 -7.79 -16.48 -14.36
N ALA A 12 -7.31 -16.22 -13.13
CA ALA A 12 -7.66 -17.04 -11.98
C ALA A 12 -8.92 -16.55 -11.24
N GLY A 13 -9.57 -15.47 -11.70
CA GLY A 13 -10.71 -14.85 -11.01
C GLY A 13 -10.35 -14.31 -9.61
N ALA A 14 -9.07 -14.24 -9.28
CA ALA A 14 -8.60 -13.74 -8.00
C ALA A 14 -8.62 -12.22 -8.01
N GLN A 15 -9.13 -11.61 -6.93
CA GLN A 15 -8.96 -10.19 -6.70
C GLN A 15 -7.52 -9.97 -6.26
N VAL A 16 -6.77 -9.20 -7.04
CA VAL A 16 -5.36 -8.96 -6.80
C VAL A 16 -5.16 -7.47 -6.55
N ILE A 17 -4.65 -7.12 -5.36
CA ILE A 17 -4.47 -5.73 -4.94
C ILE A 17 -2.97 -5.45 -4.86
N GLY A 18 -2.47 -4.56 -5.72
CA GLY A 18 -1.04 -4.22 -5.76
C GLY A 18 -0.57 -3.63 -7.09
N PRO A 19 0.73 -3.28 -7.19
CA PRO A 19 1.79 -3.53 -6.22
C PRO A 19 1.73 -2.60 -4.99
N ILE A 20 2.07 -3.14 -3.81
CA ILE A 20 2.18 -2.35 -2.57
C ILE A 20 3.63 -1.93 -2.38
N LEU A 21 3.87 -0.61 -2.36
CA LEU A 21 5.19 -0.05 -2.09
C LEU A 21 5.46 -0.04 -0.58
N THR A 22 6.68 -0.39 -0.21
CA THR A 22 7.15 -0.43 1.18
C THR A 22 8.51 0.25 1.28
N GLY A 23 8.91 0.66 2.49
CA GLY A 23 10.23 1.28 2.74
C GLY A 23 10.32 2.78 2.45
N THR A 24 9.24 3.41 1.99
CA THR A 24 9.17 4.86 1.82
C THR A 24 8.99 5.59 3.17
N SER A 25 9.49 6.82 3.29
CA SER A 25 9.34 7.62 4.52
C SER A 25 7.89 8.06 4.78
N LYS A 26 7.10 8.25 3.72
CA LYS A 26 5.66 8.54 3.76
C LYS A 26 4.89 7.53 2.92
N SER A 27 3.58 7.40 3.14
CA SER A 27 2.76 6.50 2.33
C SER A 27 2.67 7.00 0.89
N VAL A 28 3.12 6.17 -0.05
CA VAL A 28 3.13 6.45 -1.48
C VAL A 28 2.84 5.14 -2.21
N HIS A 29 1.85 5.14 -3.10
CA HIS A 29 1.50 3.99 -3.93
C HIS A 29 1.28 4.46 -5.37
N VAL A 30 1.57 3.59 -6.33
CA VAL A 30 1.44 3.90 -7.76
C VAL A 30 0.36 3.02 -8.35
N ALA A 31 -0.68 3.65 -8.91
CA ALA A 31 -1.70 2.95 -9.68
C ALA A 31 -1.13 2.52 -11.04
N GLN A 32 -1.51 1.35 -11.51
CA GLN A 32 -1.14 0.91 -12.86
C GLN A 32 -1.94 1.71 -13.90
N ARG A 33 -1.37 1.88 -15.10
CA ARG A 33 -2.14 2.39 -16.24
C ARG A 33 -3.30 1.44 -16.51
N ASP A 34 -4.45 2.01 -16.86
CA ASP A 34 -5.69 1.28 -17.12
C ASP A 34 -6.23 0.48 -15.92
N ALA A 35 -5.85 0.87 -14.70
CA ALA A 35 -6.40 0.28 -13.48
C ALA A 35 -7.92 0.49 -13.41
N ALA A 36 -8.65 -0.54 -12.99
CA ALA A 36 -10.09 -0.40 -12.79
C ALA A 36 -10.36 0.53 -11.59
N VAL A 37 -11.54 1.13 -11.56
CA VAL A 37 -11.96 2.00 -10.44
C VAL A 37 -11.84 1.26 -9.10
N GLY A 38 -12.22 -0.02 -9.07
CA GLY A 38 -12.09 -0.86 -7.87
C GLY A 38 -10.64 -0.97 -7.38
N ASP A 39 -9.67 -1.09 -8.29
CA ASP A 39 -8.25 -1.20 -7.93
C ASP A 39 -7.73 0.11 -7.33
N ILE A 40 -8.15 1.24 -7.90
CA ILE A 40 -7.79 2.57 -7.40
C ILE A 40 -8.36 2.78 -5.99
N VAL A 41 -9.64 2.44 -5.78
CA VAL A 41 -10.29 2.55 -4.47
C VAL A 41 -9.62 1.65 -3.43
N ASN A 42 -9.34 0.40 -3.78
CA ASN A 42 -8.64 -0.54 -2.90
C ASN A 42 -7.23 -0.05 -2.55
N LEU A 43 -6.47 0.44 -3.54
CA LEU A 43 -5.14 0.97 -3.33
C LEU A 43 -5.16 2.24 -2.46
N THR A 44 -6.18 3.08 -2.63
CA THR A 44 -6.39 4.28 -1.80
C THR A 44 -6.67 3.91 -0.34
N ALA A 45 -7.50 2.89 -0.10
CA ALA A 45 -7.77 2.41 1.24
C ALA A 45 -6.48 1.91 1.93
N ILE A 46 -5.63 1.19 1.20
CA ILE A 46 -4.32 0.76 1.71
C ILE A 46 -3.41 1.96 1.99
N ALA A 47 -3.37 2.95 1.09
CA ALA A 47 -2.55 4.15 1.27
C ALA A 47 -2.94 4.94 2.52
N VAL A 48 -4.24 5.10 2.79
CA VAL A 48 -4.73 5.77 4.01
C VAL A 48 -4.30 5.01 5.26
N LEU A 49 -4.47 3.68 5.26
CA LEU A 49 -4.08 2.84 6.38
C LEU A 49 -2.56 2.90 6.64
N ASP A 50 -1.76 2.85 5.57
CA ASP A 50 -0.30 2.95 5.67
C ASP A 50 0.15 4.32 6.21
N ALA A 51 -0.48 5.42 5.75
CA ALA A 51 -0.20 6.75 6.26
C ALA A 51 -0.52 6.87 7.77
N GLN A 52 -1.67 6.35 8.20
CA GLN A 52 -2.07 6.34 9.62
C GLN A 52 -1.09 5.53 10.48
N ARG A 53 -0.65 4.36 10.01
CA ARG A 53 0.33 3.52 10.73
C ARG A 53 1.68 4.21 10.85
N LYS A 54 2.18 4.81 9.76
CA LYS A 54 3.45 5.55 9.77
C LYS A 54 3.41 6.74 10.73
N SER A 55 2.33 7.52 10.72
CA SER A 55 2.13 8.64 11.65
C SER A 55 2.09 8.20 13.12
N ARG A 56 1.42 7.08 13.42
CA ARG A 56 1.42 6.52 14.77
C ARG A 56 2.81 6.08 15.21
N ASN A 57 3.52 5.36 14.34
CA ASN A 57 4.87 4.87 14.63
C ASN A 57 5.87 6.01 14.83
N SER A 58 5.77 7.09 14.04
CA SER A 58 6.64 8.26 14.23
C SER A 58 6.35 8.98 15.55
N THR A 59 5.07 9.03 15.96
CA THR A 59 4.67 9.64 17.24
C THR A 59 5.21 8.83 18.41
N LEU A 60 5.01 7.50 18.37
CA LEU A 60 5.53 6.59 19.40
C LEU A 60 7.07 6.66 19.51
N ALA A 61 7.77 6.70 18.37
CA ALA A 61 9.22 6.85 18.36
C ALA A 61 9.68 8.16 19.04
N ALA A 62 9.00 9.28 18.75
CA ALA A 62 9.30 10.56 19.37
C ALA A 62 9.00 10.61 20.88
N GLU A 63 7.99 9.87 21.35
CA GLU A 63 7.69 9.74 22.79
C GLU A 63 8.76 8.94 23.54
N ILE A 64 9.25 7.85 22.93
CA ILE A 64 10.33 7.04 23.48
C ILE A 64 11.62 7.88 23.59
N GLU A 65 11.97 8.62 22.53
CA GLU A 65 13.16 9.49 22.54
C GLU A 65 13.12 10.58 23.61
N ARG A 66 11.92 11.10 23.95
CA ARG A 66 11.75 12.11 25.01
C ARG A 66 11.79 11.53 26.43
N SER A 67 11.72 10.21 26.56
CA SER A 67 11.68 9.52 27.86
C SER A 67 13.07 9.08 28.35
N PHE A 68 14.12 9.34 27.57
CA PHE A 68 15.53 9.12 27.90
C PHE A 68 16.29 10.45 27.89
#